data_AF-A0A183EM39-F1
#
_entry.id   AF-A0A183EM39-F1
#
_cell.length_a   1.000
_cell.length_b   1.000
_cell.length_c   1.000
_cell.angle_alpha   90.00
_cell.angle_beta   90.00
_cell.angle_gamma   90.00
#
_symmetry.space_group_name_H-M   'P 1'
#
loop_
_entity.id
_entity.type
_entity.pdbx_description
1 polymer ?
#
loop_
_entity_poly.entity_id
_entity_poly.type
_entity_poly.pdbx_seq_one_letter_code
_entity_poly.pdbx_strand_id
1 'polypeptide(L)' 'MYIYTYIYIYIYTYIYICKPNATIAGIPFHMDCSRETDEFSKTNCSDWAAAGYCMTNNATRFLWCRKTCLCLGPPIKP' A
#
# COMPACT_ATOMS: atom_id res chain seq x y z
N MET A 1 4.99 -12.64 33.74
CA MET A 1 4.46 -11.26 33.56
C MET A 1 4.75 -10.70 32.17
N TYR A 2 5.97 -10.80 31.65
CA TYR A 2 6.36 -10.30 30.32
C TYR A 2 5.65 -10.95 29.11
N ILE A 3 5.36 -12.25 29.15
CA ILE A 3 4.68 -12.96 28.05
C ILE A 3 3.22 -12.47 27.94
N TYR A 4 2.57 -12.23 29.09
CA TYR A 4 1.19 -11.75 29.12
C TYR A 4 1.07 -10.33 28.56
N THR A 5 2.00 -9.44 28.93
CA THR A 5 2.03 -8.08 28.39
C THR A 5 2.38 -8.05 26.91
N TYR A 6 3.30 -8.91 26.43
CA TYR A 6 3.63 -9.03 25.01
C TYR A 6 2.44 -9.51 24.17
N ILE A 7 1.77 -10.58 24.59
CA ILE A 7 0.58 -11.10 23.91
C ILE A 7 -0.54 -10.06 23.93
N TYR A 8 -0.74 -9.37 25.06
CA TYR A 8 -1.74 -8.32 25.19
C TYR A 8 -1.47 -7.15 24.22
N ILE A 9 -0.24 -6.64 24.16
CA ILE A 9 0.13 -5.55 23.23
C ILE A 9 -0.01 -6.01 21.77
N TYR A 10 0.41 -7.24 21.45
CA TYR A 10 0.31 -7.78 20.09
C TYR A 10 -1.15 -7.92 19.64
N ILE A 11 -2.02 -8.48 20.48
CA ILE A 11 -3.44 -8.61 20.20
C ILE A 11 -4.10 -7.23 20.13
N TYR A 12 -3.78 -6.32 21.05
CA TYR A 12 -4.34 -4.97 21.07
C TYR A 12 -3.95 -4.17 19.82
N THR A 13 -2.69 -4.22 19.40
CA THR A 13 -2.25 -3.54 18.16
C THR A 13 -2.90 -4.15 16.92
N TYR A 14 -2.97 -5.48 16.79
CA TYR A 14 -3.66 -6.13 15.66
C TYR A 14 -5.16 -5.84 15.59
N ILE A 15 -5.86 -5.84 16.74
CA ILE A 15 -7.31 -5.66 16.79
C ILE A 15 -7.71 -4.18 16.69
N TYR A 16 -6.94 -3.25 17.26
CA TYR A 16 -7.34 -1.83 17.31
C TYR A 16 -6.65 -0.94 16.28
N ILE A 17 -5.47 -1.30 15.78
CA ILE A 17 -4.75 -0.49 14.77
C ILE A 17 -4.97 -1.07 13.36
N CYS A 18 -4.86 -2.38 13.21
CA CYS A 18 -4.93 -3.03 11.89
C CYS A 18 -6.34 -3.49 11.50
N LYS A 19 -7.30 -3.52 12.43
CA LYS A 19 -8.69 -3.85 12.10
C LYS A 19 -9.39 -2.55 11.70
N PRO A 20 -9.68 -2.32 10.40
CA PRO A 20 -10.47 -1.18 10.02
C PRO A 20 -11.82 -1.32 10.72
N ASN A 21 -12.22 -0.27 11.43
CA ASN A 21 -13.53 -0.19 12.07
C ASN A 21 -14.58 -0.42 10.98
N ALA A 22 -15.18 -1.62 10.96
CA ALA A 22 -16.11 -2.09 9.93
C ALA A 22 -17.50 -1.43 10.04
N THR A 23 -17.56 -0.17 10.47
CA THR A 23 -18.79 0.61 10.67
C THR A 23 -19.03 1.63 9.57
N ILE A 24 -18.04 1.88 8.71
CA ILE A 24 -18.28 2.60 7.46
C ILE A 24 -18.66 1.54 6.43
N ALA A 25 -19.95 1.46 6.07
CA ALA A 25 -20.36 0.75 4.86
C ALA A 25 -19.42 1.19 3.73
N GLY A 26 -18.55 0.28 3.28
CA GLY A 26 -17.26 0.61 2.67
C GLY A 26 -17.39 1.73 1.64
N ILE A 27 -16.99 2.95 2.03
CA ILE A 27 -16.79 4.01 1.05
C ILE A 27 -15.63 3.49 0.20
N PRO A 28 -15.83 3.26 -1.11
CA PRO A 28 -14.75 2.80 -1.96
C PRO A 28 -13.61 3.81 -1.81
N PHE A 29 -12.41 3.30 -1.51
CA PHE A 29 -11.22 4.14 -1.47
C PHE A 29 -11.12 4.83 -2.84
N HIS A 30 -11.38 6.14 -2.85
CA HIS A 30 -11.30 6.94 -4.06
C HIS A 30 -9.87 7.46 -4.19
N MET A 31 -9.12 6.86 -5.12
CA MET A 31 -7.76 7.27 -5.38
C MET A 31 -7.71 8.59 -6.17
N ASP A 32 -7.04 9.60 -5.61
CA ASP A 32 -6.89 10.92 -6.25
C ASP A 32 -5.47 11.11 -6.79
N CYS A 33 -5.29 10.86 -8.09
CA CYS A 33 -4.00 10.94 -8.78
C CYS A 33 -3.31 12.31 -8.74
N SER A 34 -4.05 13.39 -8.43
CA SER A 34 -3.45 14.72 -8.25
C SER A 34 -2.63 14.81 -6.96
N ARG A 35 -2.99 14.02 -5.95
CA ARG A 35 -2.38 14.03 -4.61
C ARG A 35 -1.42 12.87 -4.38
N GLU A 36 -1.52 11.82 -5.19
CA GLU A 36 -0.68 10.63 -5.03
C GLU A 36 0.75 10.90 -5.49
N THR A 37 1.69 10.40 -4.69
CA THR A 37 3.14 10.46 -4.92
C THR A 37 3.75 9.08 -4.75
N ASP A 38 4.86 8.87 -5.43
CA ASP A 38 5.69 7.69 -5.20
C ASP A 38 6.65 7.98 -4.03
N GLU A 39 6.86 6.98 -3.19
CA GLU A 39 7.81 7.02 -2.06
C GLU A 39 9.25 6.88 -2.56
N PHE A 40 9.46 6.08 -3.61
CA PHE A 40 10.76 5.91 -4.26
C PHE A 40 10.91 6.81 -5.49
N SER A 41 12.15 6.92 -5.98
CA SER A 41 12.45 7.69 -7.18
C SER A 41 11.61 7.19 -8.38
N LYS A 42 11.29 8.13 -9.28
CA LYS A 42 10.56 7.83 -10.52
C LYS A 42 11.23 6.72 -11.32
N THR A 43 12.56 6.67 -11.33
CA THR A 43 13.34 5.62 -12.02
C THR A 43 13.04 4.24 -11.42
N ASN A 44 13.14 4.10 -10.09
CA ASN A 44 12.89 2.81 -9.43
C ASN A 44 11.44 2.35 -9.65
N CYS A 45 10.48 3.25 -9.49
CA CYS A 45 9.08 2.92 -9.71
C CYS A 45 8.77 2.58 -11.16
N SER A 46 9.40 3.25 -12.13
CA SER A 46 9.31 2.92 -13.55
C SER A 46 9.87 1.53 -13.84
N ASP A 47 11.05 1.20 -13.31
CA ASP A 47 11.71 -0.08 -13.52
C ASP A 47 10.92 -1.24 -12.90
N TRP A 48 10.42 -1.05 -11.67
CA TRP A 48 9.58 -2.05 -11.01
C TRP A 48 8.23 -2.21 -11.71
N ALA A 49 7.65 -1.13 -12.21
CA ALA A 49 6.43 -1.20 -13.00
C ALA A 49 6.67 -1.98 -14.31
N ALA A 50 7.78 -1.71 -15.01
CA ALA A 50 8.17 -2.45 -16.21
C ALA A 50 8.46 -3.93 -15.94
N ALA A 51 8.97 -4.26 -14.76
CA ALA A 51 9.20 -5.63 -14.31
C ALA A 51 7.93 -6.33 -13.76
N GLY A 52 6.77 -5.67 -13.80
CA GLY A 52 5.47 -6.27 -13.45
C GLY A 52 5.11 -6.22 -11.96
N TYR A 53 5.91 -5.54 -11.13
CA TYR A 53 5.68 -5.47 -9.68
C TYR A 53 4.41 -4.72 -9.32
N CYS A 54 3.91 -3.84 -10.18
CA CYS A 54 2.60 -3.20 -9.96
C CYS A 54 1.45 -4.21 -9.87
N MET A 55 1.57 -5.40 -10.47
CA MET A 55 0.53 -6.45 -10.39
C MET A 55 0.89 -7.54 -9.40
N THR A 56 2.18 -7.88 -9.28
CA THR A 56 2.65 -9.02 -8.48
C THR A 56 3.03 -8.65 -7.05
N ASN A 57 3.23 -7.36 -6.74
CA ASN A 57 3.63 -6.88 -5.42
C ASN A 57 2.74 -5.72 -4.94
N ASN A 58 1.86 -6.03 -3.98
CA ASN A 58 0.95 -5.06 -3.38
C ASN A 58 1.66 -3.91 -2.64
N ALA A 59 2.84 -4.16 -2.05
CA ALA A 59 3.61 -3.08 -1.41
C ALA A 59 4.14 -2.11 -2.47
N THR A 60 4.66 -2.63 -3.59
CA THR A 60 5.04 -1.78 -4.73
C THR A 60 3.85 -0.99 -5.24
N ARG A 61 2.70 -1.64 -5.43
CA ARG A 61 1.49 -1.02 -5.97
C ARG A 61 0.88 0.06 -5.07
N PHE A 62 0.75 -0.22 -3.77
CA PHE A 62 -0.05 0.61 -2.85
C PHE A 62 0.76 1.40 -1.84
N LEU A 63 2.02 1.04 -1.57
CA LEU A 63 2.85 1.75 -0.60
C LEU A 63 3.91 2.60 -1.28
N TRP A 64 4.63 2.02 -2.24
CA TRP A 64 5.87 2.60 -2.74
C TRP A 64 5.70 3.38 -4.03
N CYS A 65 4.95 2.85 -4.98
CA CYS A 65 4.82 3.38 -6.33
C CYS A 65 3.36 3.62 -6.68
N ARG A 66 2.59 4.17 -5.73
CA ARG A 66 1.15 4.42 -5.90
C ARG A 66 0.84 5.21 -7.16
N LYS A 67 1.52 6.34 -7.37
CA LYS A 67 1.25 7.21 -8.51
C LYS A 67 1.62 6.51 -9.81
N THR A 68 2.81 5.90 -9.86
CA THR A 68 3.25 5.19 -11.06
C THR A 68 2.34 4.01 -11.39
N CYS A 69 2.05 3.13 -10.43
CA CYS A 69 1.31 1.90 -10.68
C CYS A 69 -0.19 2.08 -10.90
N LEU A 70 -0.82 3.09 -10.28
CA LEU A 70 -2.28 3.23 -10.27
C LEU A 70 -2.79 4.42 -11.08
N CYS A 71 -1.97 5.44 -11.33
CA CYS A 71 -2.38 6.63 -12.09
C CYS A 71 -1.78 6.70 -13.49
N LEU A 72 -0.48 6.38 -13.63
CA LEU A 72 0.20 6.41 -14.92
C LEU A 72 0.12 5.07 -15.63
N GLY A 73 0.11 3.97 -14.86
CA GLY A 73 0.25 2.62 -15.36
C GLY A 73 1.71 2.27 -15.64
N PRO A 74 2.03 0.96 -15.76
CA PRO A 74 3.37 0.54 -16.08
C PRO A 74 3.80 1.07 -17.46
N PRO A 75 5.06 1.52 -17.62
CA PRO A 75 5.55 1.98 -18.90
C PRO A 75 5.48 0.83 -19.92
N ILE A 76 4.98 1.13 -21.12
CA ILE A 76 4.95 0.17 -22.23
C ILE A 76 6.41 -0.05 -22.63
N LYS A 77 6.93 -1.25 -22.35
CA LYS A 77 8.26 -1.63 -22.84
C LYS A 77 8.14 -1.90 -24.35
N PRO A 78 8.94 -1.24 -25.21
CA PRO A 78 8.96 -1.52 -26.64
C PRO A 78 9.44 -2.95 -26.93
#